data_AF-A0A929FIU6-F1
#
_entry.id   AF-A0A929FIU6-F1
#
_cell.length_a   1.000
_cell.length_b   1.000
_cell.length_c   1.000
_cell.angle_alpha   90.00
_cell.angle_beta   90.00
_cell.angle_gamma   90.00
#
_symmetry.space_group_name_H-M   'P 1'
#
loop_
_entity.id
_entity.type
_entity.pdbx_description
1 polymer ?
#
loop_
_entity_poly.entity_id
_entity_poly.type
_entity_poly.pdbx_seq_one_letter_code
_entity_poly.pdbx_strand_id
1 'polypeptide(L)'
;MQARLRDTLRRWKASIFSRIFSFAVLGLAITLALGLPSLTQQPVVISFLMLAPETPLFEPLIAEFEEQNPDIRIQMVEGPNAPNLVEDLNTSALLLGRSPYDLINLDVVWTAKFAAAGWLLDLSDRLSDEQLAAFLDSTVEAGRYEDRLYRIPWRTDAGLLYYRSDLLDTIGAAPPETFADMMEAAQTLQSETDVNWGYLWQGRQYEGVAAMFVEVLSGFGGYWIDADTLEVGLDLPESIEAVRFLLDTVDAGVSPPGVTTYQEEETRRLFQSGGAVFMRNWPYAIPILDADASPVQGMVGIRPMIGTPEGEGAGCLGGWGWGIVSSTPHPEEAWRVVEFLTSEAAQRQNAMQGYMPSLRSLYSDPEILATHPYFTDLFEVADNTVLRPNIAQYAQASDILQRYLSSALSGRMTPEAAMQAAANETRNLLGRFADRSTEEEPIEPVGSISSPATPLAASNLPVEPAPLTDSPDLSVTVTVKAEEPTPAIAPMPELPIAPSIAPSIAPFVEDVA
;
A
#
# COMPACT_ATOMS: atom_id res chain seq x y z
N MET A 1 15.81 87.96 28.22
CA MET A 1 16.75 86.90 27.76
C MET A 1 16.31 85.49 28.18
N GLN A 2 16.01 85.25 29.47
CA GLN A 2 15.59 83.92 29.98
C GLN A 2 14.27 83.37 29.39
N ALA A 3 13.30 84.23 29.02
CA ALA A 3 12.05 83.78 28.39
C ALA A 3 12.27 83.26 26.96
N ARG A 4 13.12 83.94 26.17
CA ARG A 4 13.47 83.49 24.81
C ARG A 4 14.22 82.16 24.82
N LEU A 5 15.13 81.95 25.77
CA LEU A 5 15.86 80.69 25.96
C LEU A 5 14.94 79.52 26.32
N ARG A 6 13.92 79.74 27.16
CA ARG A 6 12.92 78.72 27.49
C ARG A 6 12.08 78.32 26.28
N ASP A 7 11.69 79.28 25.45
CA ASP A 7 10.93 79.01 24.22
C ASP A 7 11.76 78.27 23.17
N THR A 8 13.04 78.61 22.97
CA THR A 8 13.92 77.86 22.07
C THR A 8 14.16 76.43 22.57
N LEU A 9 14.40 76.24 23.88
CA LEU A 9 14.54 74.90 24.46
C LEU A 9 13.26 74.07 24.33
N ARG A 10 12.07 74.68 24.49
CA ARG A 10 10.79 74.01 24.32
C ARG A 10 10.55 73.58 22.88
N ARG A 11 10.85 74.45 21.90
CA ARG A 11 10.75 74.13 20.47
C ARG A 11 11.77 73.07 20.04
N TRP A 12 12.99 73.11 20.58
CA TRP A 12 14.01 72.11 20.32
C TRP A 12 13.64 70.74 20.88
N LYS A 13 13.14 70.67 22.12
CA LYS A 13 12.61 69.42 22.71
C LYS A 13 11.40 68.86 21.95
N ALA A 14 10.47 69.73 21.52
CA ALA A 14 9.32 69.32 20.71
C ALA A 14 9.75 68.77 19.33
N SER A 15 10.77 69.37 18.71
CA SER A 15 11.33 68.89 17.45
C SER A 15 12.03 67.53 17.59
N ILE A 16 12.79 67.32 18.66
CA ILE A 16 13.42 66.03 18.95
C ILE A 16 12.35 64.96 19.22
N PHE A 17 11.35 65.27 20.05
CA PHE A 17 10.27 64.34 20.34
C PHE A 17 9.47 63.97 19.07
N SER A 18 9.16 64.96 18.22
CA SER A 18 8.49 64.72 16.94
C SER A 18 9.32 63.83 16.02
N ARG A 19 10.65 64.00 15.96
CA ARG A 19 11.53 63.16 15.14
C ARG A 19 11.59 61.73 15.68
N ILE A 20 11.78 61.55 16.99
CA ILE A 20 11.79 60.23 17.63
C ILE A 20 10.46 59.51 17.42
N PHE A 21 9.34 60.22 17.59
CA PHE A 21 8.01 59.68 17.34
C PHE A 21 7.82 59.28 15.87
N SER A 22 8.24 60.12 14.92
CA SER A 22 8.20 59.78 13.49
C SER A 22 9.06 58.56 13.14
N PHE A 23 10.25 58.42 13.74
CA PHE A 23 11.10 57.24 13.54
C PHE A 23 10.50 55.98 14.17
N ALA A 24 9.86 56.08 15.34
CA ALA A 24 9.17 54.96 15.98
C ALA A 24 7.96 54.49 15.16
N VAL A 25 7.16 55.42 14.64
CA VAL A 25 6.02 55.11 13.76
C VAL A 25 6.49 54.51 12.44
N LEU A 26 7.58 55.03 11.85
CA LEU A 26 8.15 54.48 10.62
C LEU A 26 8.74 53.09 10.86
N GLY A 27 9.42 52.86 11.99
CA GLY A 27 9.92 51.56 12.40
C GLY A 27 8.79 50.55 12.55
N LEU A 28 7.73 50.91 13.29
CA LEU A 28 6.54 50.07 13.45
C LEU A 28 5.84 49.78 12.11
N ALA A 29 5.73 50.77 11.23
CA ALA A 29 5.14 50.60 9.90
C ALA A 29 5.98 49.68 9.00
N ILE A 30 7.32 49.74 9.10
CA ILE A 30 8.21 48.83 8.38
C ILE A 30 8.11 47.41 8.97
N THR A 31 8.05 47.25 10.29
CA THR A 31 7.86 45.93 10.93
C THR A 31 6.51 45.33 10.57
N LEU A 32 5.43 46.13 10.53
CA LEU A 32 4.12 45.70 10.05
C LEU A 32 4.16 45.36 8.55
N ALA A 33 4.74 46.20 7.70
CA ALA A 33 4.81 45.97 6.26
C ALA A 33 5.69 44.78 5.86
N LEU A 34 6.70 44.44 6.68
CA LEU A 34 7.55 43.26 6.48
C LEU A 34 6.99 41.99 7.16
N GLY A 35 6.15 42.12 8.20
CA GLY A 35 5.50 40.98 8.87
C GLY A 35 4.16 40.56 8.26
N LEU A 36 3.47 41.47 7.56
CA LEU A 36 2.20 41.18 6.88
C LEU A 36 2.30 40.20 5.70
N PRO A 37 3.34 40.18 4.85
CA PRO A 37 3.43 39.26 3.72
C PRO A 37 3.43 37.78 4.16
N SER A 38 4.13 37.46 5.25
CA SER A 38 4.20 36.10 5.81
C SER A 38 2.86 35.59 6.35
N LEU A 39 1.92 36.48 6.66
CA LEU A 39 0.56 36.14 7.11
C LEU A 39 -0.47 36.09 5.96
N THR A 40 -0.06 36.39 4.72
CA THR A 40 -0.97 36.51 3.57
C THR A 40 -0.79 35.45 2.48
N GLN A 41 0.26 34.63 2.54
CA GLN A 41 0.41 33.51 1.61
C GLN A 41 -0.50 32.38 2.09
N GLN A 42 -1.50 32.02 1.29
CA GLN A 42 -2.29 30.82 1.57
C GLN A 42 -1.34 29.62 1.62
N PRO A 43 -1.52 28.70 2.58
CA PRO A 43 -0.64 27.55 2.68
C PRO A 43 -0.73 26.73 1.40
N VAL A 44 0.40 26.16 1.00
CA VAL A 44 0.47 25.19 -0.11
C VAL A 44 -0.29 23.95 0.32
N VAL A 45 -1.14 23.41 -0.55
CA VAL A 45 -1.87 22.17 -0.27
C VAL A 45 -1.16 21.04 -1.00
N ILE A 46 -0.73 20.02 -0.26
CA ILE A 46 -0.17 18.77 -0.78
C ILE A 46 -1.21 17.68 -0.63
N SER A 47 -1.63 17.08 -1.73
CA SER A 47 -2.71 16.08 -1.74
C SER A 47 -2.24 14.67 -2.09
N PHE A 48 -2.93 13.66 -1.55
CA PHE A 48 -2.75 12.25 -1.92
C PHE A 48 -3.99 11.41 -1.64
N LEU A 49 -4.10 10.28 -2.34
CA LEU A 49 -5.09 9.24 -2.08
C LEU A 49 -4.53 8.20 -1.10
N MET A 50 -5.31 7.82 -0.09
CA MET A 50 -4.94 6.86 0.95
C MET A 50 -5.93 5.69 1.02
N LEU A 51 -5.47 4.50 1.39
CA LEU A 51 -6.34 3.39 1.73
C LEU A 51 -7.23 3.77 2.93
N ALA A 52 -8.55 3.53 2.84
CA ALA A 52 -9.47 3.85 3.94
C ALA A 52 -9.03 3.27 5.30
N PRO A 53 -8.61 1.99 5.41
CA PRO A 53 -8.13 1.44 6.67
C PRO A 53 -6.88 2.12 7.25
N GLU A 54 -6.08 2.79 6.42
CA GLU A 54 -4.84 3.48 6.85
C GLU A 54 -5.08 4.95 7.21
N THR A 55 -6.22 5.53 6.83
CA THR A 55 -6.52 6.94 7.08
C THR A 55 -6.38 7.33 8.57
N PRO A 56 -6.92 6.58 9.55
CA PRO A 56 -6.77 6.91 10.97
C PRO A 56 -5.33 6.90 11.48
N LEU A 57 -4.44 6.15 10.82
CA LEU A 57 -3.02 6.08 11.18
C LEU A 57 -2.27 7.37 10.82
N PHE A 58 -2.67 8.02 9.71
CA PHE A 58 -2.02 9.23 9.20
C PHE A 58 -2.58 10.53 9.76
N GLU A 59 -3.82 10.55 10.25
CA GLU A 59 -4.42 11.74 10.89
C GLU A 59 -3.53 12.41 11.96
N PRO A 60 -2.98 11.69 12.96
CA PRO A 60 -2.10 12.31 13.96
C PRO A 60 -0.77 12.80 13.37
N LEU A 61 -0.19 12.05 12.42
CA LEU A 61 1.05 12.44 11.73
C LEU A 61 0.85 13.73 10.93
N ILE A 62 -0.27 13.85 10.23
CA ILE A 62 -0.64 15.04 9.47
C ILE A 62 -0.81 16.24 10.40
N ALA A 63 -1.52 16.06 11.52
CA ALA A 63 -1.74 17.14 12.49
C ALA A 63 -0.40 17.67 13.05
N GLU A 64 0.51 16.76 13.41
CA GLU A 64 1.86 17.12 13.87
C GLU A 64 2.65 17.87 12.79
N PHE A 65 2.65 17.37 11.56
CA PHE A 65 3.34 18.02 10.45
C PHE A 65 2.81 19.44 10.21
N GLU A 66 1.49 19.63 10.15
CA GLU A 66 0.88 20.94 9.91
C GLU A 66 1.09 21.94 11.07
N GLU A 67 1.24 21.46 12.30
CA GLU A 67 1.63 22.29 13.44
C GLU A 67 3.07 22.81 13.29
N GLN A 68 3.99 21.94 12.83
CA GLN A 68 5.40 22.29 12.60
C GLN A 68 5.63 23.09 11.32
N ASN A 69 4.72 22.97 10.34
CA ASN A 69 4.84 23.54 9.00
C ASN A 69 3.56 24.33 8.63
N PRO A 70 3.31 25.51 9.25
CA PRO A 70 2.05 26.24 9.06
C PRO A 70 1.85 26.79 7.64
N ASP A 71 2.88 26.74 6.80
CA ASP A 71 2.88 27.10 5.39
C ASP A 71 2.40 25.98 4.46
N ILE A 72 2.20 24.76 4.97
CA ILE A 72 1.73 23.59 4.22
C ILE A 72 0.47 23.03 4.87
N ARG A 73 -0.49 22.58 4.04
CA ARG A 73 -1.63 21.76 4.42
C ARG A 73 -1.59 20.44 3.68
N ILE A 74 -1.99 19.37 4.34
CA ILE A 74 -2.08 18.05 3.73
C ILE A 74 -3.56 17.73 3.49
N GLN A 75 -3.89 17.43 2.24
CA GLN A 75 -5.19 16.93 1.85
C GLN A 75 -5.11 15.42 1.58
N MET A 76 -5.33 14.63 2.62
CA MET A 76 -5.52 13.19 2.49
C MET A 76 -6.93 12.90 1.98
N VAL A 77 -7.03 12.22 0.84
CA VAL A 77 -8.29 11.75 0.25
C VAL A 77 -8.47 10.28 0.62
N GLU A 78 -9.57 9.96 1.28
CA GLU A 78 -9.90 8.57 1.63
C GLU A 78 -10.35 7.80 0.38
N GLY A 79 -9.67 6.69 0.10
CA GLY A 79 -9.94 5.77 -1.00
C GLY A 79 -10.64 4.48 -0.55
N PRO A 80 -10.83 3.53 -1.47
CA PRO A 80 -11.37 2.20 -1.14
C PRO A 80 -10.43 1.40 -0.24
N ASN A 81 -10.93 0.31 0.37
CA ASN A 81 -10.12 -0.56 1.24
C ASN A 81 -9.16 -1.48 0.47
N ALA A 82 -9.39 -1.69 -0.83
CA ALA A 82 -8.66 -2.65 -1.62
C ALA A 82 -7.48 -1.97 -2.37
N PRO A 83 -6.23 -2.42 -2.18
CA PRO A 83 -5.05 -1.81 -2.81
C PRO A 83 -5.15 -1.67 -4.32
N ASN A 84 -5.67 -2.69 -5.01
CA ASN A 84 -5.85 -2.66 -6.46
C ASN A 84 -6.81 -1.55 -6.92
N LEU A 85 -7.86 -1.25 -6.15
CA LEU A 85 -8.77 -0.15 -6.48
C LEU A 85 -8.12 1.22 -6.24
N VAL A 86 -7.28 1.35 -5.22
CA VAL A 86 -6.47 2.57 -5.01
C VAL A 86 -5.46 2.75 -6.15
N GLU A 87 -4.84 1.67 -6.61
CA GLU A 87 -3.96 1.69 -7.78
C GLU A 87 -4.68 2.18 -9.04
N ASP A 88 -5.86 1.63 -9.33
CA ASP A 88 -6.67 1.99 -10.51
C ASP A 88 -7.05 3.47 -10.50
N LEU A 89 -7.39 4.00 -9.32
CA LEU A 89 -7.72 5.41 -9.13
C LEU A 89 -6.49 6.32 -9.33
N ASN A 90 -5.32 5.94 -8.78
CA ASN A 90 -4.07 6.68 -9.01
C ASN A 90 -3.67 6.64 -10.49
N THR A 91 -3.73 5.47 -11.12
CA THR A 91 -3.45 5.30 -12.56
C THR A 91 -4.37 6.18 -13.40
N SER A 92 -5.68 6.15 -13.13
CA SER A 92 -6.67 6.99 -13.83
C SER A 92 -6.41 8.47 -13.64
N ALA A 93 -6.01 8.89 -12.43
CA ALA A 93 -5.65 10.27 -12.11
C ALA A 93 -4.41 10.75 -12.87
N LEU A 94 -3.39 9.89 -13.01
CA LEU A 94 -2.13 10.23 -13.67
C LEU A 94 -2.25 10.24 -15.21
N LEU A 95 -3.10 9.39 -15.79
CA LEU A 95 -3.33 9.33 -17.24
C LEU A 95 -3.92 10.62 -17.82
N LEU A 96 -4.56 11.46 -17.01
CA LEU A 96 -5.15 12.73 -17.44
C LEU A 96 -4.10 13.84 -17.63
N GLY A 97 -2.82 13.58 -17.35
CA GLY A 97 -1.69 14.49 -17.56
C GLY A 97 -1.56 15.62 -16.53
N ARG A 98 -2.59 15.84 -15.71
CA ARG A 98 -2.53 16.66 -14.50
C ARG A 98 -3.17 15.90 -13.36
N SER A 99 -2.32 15.28 -12.55
CA SER A 99 -2.77 14.60 -11.34
C SER A 99 -3.45 15.59 -10.39
N PRO A 100 -4.58 15.22 -9.77
CA PRO A 100 -5.11 15.94 -8.61
C PRO A 100 -4.31 15.69 -7.33
N TYR A 101 -3.31 14.80 -7.37
CA TYR A 101 -2.46 14.39 -6.26
C TYR A 101 -1.01 14.83 -6.49
N ASP A 102 -0.36 15.30 -5.42
CA ASP A 102 1.06 15.66 -5.38
C ASP A 102 1.94 14.48 -4.93
N LEU A 103 1.40 13.62 -4.06
CA LEU A 103 2.07 12.42 -3.56
C LEU A 103 1.27 11.17 -3.91
N ILE A 104 1.96 10.04 -3.96
CA ILE A 104 1.35 8.71 -4.04
C ILE A 104 1.91 7.85 -2.93
N ASN A 105 1.02 7.24 -2.14
CA ASN A 105 1.38 6.13 -1.27
C ASN A 105 1.49 4.87 -2.13
N LEU A 106 2.72 4.41 -2.34
CA LEU A 106 3.08 3.35 -3.29
C LEU A 106 3.31 2.03 -2.57
N ASP A 107 2.56 1.00 -2.96
CA ASP A 107 2.97 -0.40 -2.77
C ASP A 107 4.29 -0.62 -3.55
N VAL A 108 5.16 -1.50 -3.05
CA VAL A 108 6.45 -1.84 -3.67
C VAL A 108 6.32 -2.18 -5.16
N VAL A 109 5.27 -2.90 -5.55
CA VAL A 109 5.06 -3.35 -6.93
C VAL A 109 4.57 -2.24 -7.88
N TRP A 110 4.33 -1.04 -7.37
CA TRP A 110 3.90 0.09 -8.20
C TRP A 110 5.09 0.93 -8.68
N THR A 111 6.23 0.85 -8.00
CA THR A 111 7.37 1.73 -8.25
C THR A 111 7.85 1.68 -9.69
N ALA A 112 8.26 0.51 -10.20
CA ALA A 112 8.80 0.37 -11.56
C ALA A 112 7.81 0.80 -12.63
N LYS A 113 6.55 0.36 -12.56
CA LYS A 113 5.55 0.70 -13.58
C LYS A 113 5.20 2.19 -13.59
N PHE A 114 5.15 2.85 -12.44
CA PHE A 114 4.83 4.29 -12.38
C PHE A 114 6.06 5.14 -12.74
N ALA A 115 7.27 4.71 -12.37
CA ALA A 115 8.52 5.33 -12.80
C ALA A 115 8.70 5.23 -14.32
N ALA A 116 8.53 4.04 -14.90
CA ALA A 116 8.60 3.81 -16.35
C ALA A 116 7.56 4.62 -17.14
N ALA A 117 6.39 4.88 -16.56
CA ALA A 117 5.37 5.76 -17.13
C ALA A 117 5.70 7.26 -17.03
N GLY A 118 6.79 7.63 -16.36
CA GLY A 118 7.21 9.02 -16.13
C GLY A 118 6.35 9.75 -15.11
N TRP A 119 5.61 9.04 -14.26
CA TRP A 119 4.67 9.62 -13.30
C TRP A 119 5.30 10.00 -11.96
N LEU A 120 6.50 9.51 -11.67
CA LEU A 120 7.21 9.75 -10.41
C LEU A 120 8.42 10.65 -10.64
N LEU A 121 8.66 11.56 -9.69
CA LEU A 121 9.87 12.36 -9.64
C LEU A 121 11.05 11.50 -9.20
N ASP A 122 12.22 11.70 -9.81
CA ASP A 122 13.48 11.10 -9.37
C ASP A 122 13.91 11.70 -8.01
N LEU A 123 14.09 10.85 -7.02
CA LEU A 123 14.46 11.19 -5.65
C LEU A 123 15.91 10.83 -5.31
N SER A 124 16.71 10.40 -6.30
CA SER A 124 18.09 9.93 -6.07
C SER A 124 18.97 10.98 -5.40
N ASP A 125 18.74 12.27 -5.68
CA ASP A 125 19.49 13.39 -5.11
C ASP A 125 18.93 13.87 -3.74
N ARG A 126 17.84 13.27 -3.25
CA ARG A 126 17.16 13.71 -2.03
C ARG A 126 17.73 13.08 -0.76
N LEU A 127 18.32 11.90 -0.86
CA LEU A 127 18.94 11.18 0.26
C LEU A 127 20.37 10.80 -0.08
N SER A 128 21.28 10.92 0.90
CA SER A 128 22.63 10.37 0.77
C SER A 128 22.64 8.85 0.92
N ASP A 129 23.69 8.19 0.44
CA ASP A 129 23.89 6.74 0.65
C ASP A 129 23.87 6.37 2.15
N GLU A 130 24.37 7.25 3.02
CA GLU A 130 24.34 7.06 4.48
C GLU A 130 22.89 7.08 5.02
N GLN A 131 22.05 7.98 4.51
CA GLN A 131 20.64 8.02 4.88
C GLN A 131 19.89 6.79 4.35
N LEU A 132 20.20 6.34 3.13
CA LEU A 132 19.61 5.13 2.55
C LEU A 132 20.01 3.87 3.31
N ALA A 133 21.26 3.78 3.79
CA ALA A 133 21.74 2.64 4.58
C ALA A 133 21.06 2.49 5.95
N ALA A 134 20.30 3.49 6.41
CA ALA A 134 19.49 3.38 7.62
C ALA A 134 18.23 2.51 7.41
N PHE A 135 17.77 2.40 6.16
CA PHE A 135 16.63 1.57 5.77
C PHE A 135 17.06 0.11 5.54
N LEU A 136 16.08 -0.79 5.50
CA LEU A 136 16.26 -2.15 5.02
C LEU A 136 16.57 -2.13 3.51
N ASP A 137 17.64 -2.82 3.09
CA ASP A 137 18.13 -2.78 1.71
C ASP A 137 17.03 -3.20 0.73
N SER A 138 16.31 -4.28 1.03
CA SER A 138 15.20 -4.80 0.22
C SER A 138 14.14 -3.72 -0.06
N THR A 139 13.83 -2.87 0.91
CA THR A 139 12.83 -1.80 0.77
C THR A 139 13.33 -0.65 -0.10
N VAL A 140 14.63 -0.33 -0.03
CA VAL A 140 15.28 0.69 -0.87
C VAL A 140 15.35 0.20 -2.31
N GLU A 141 15.78 -1.05 -2.53
CA GLU A 141 15.86 -1.63 -3.87
C GLU A 141 14.49 -1.76 -4.54
N ALA A 142 13.44 -2.11 -3.78
CA ALA A 142 12.06 -2.06 -4.27
C ALA A 142 11.55 -0.62 -4.56
N GLY A 143 12.28 0.39 -4.11
CA GLY A 143 12.07 1.80 -4.44
C GLY A 143 12.79 2.26 -5.70
N ARG A 144 13.61 1.40 -6.32
CA ARG A 144 14.42 1.72 -7.50
C ARG A 144 13.81 1.21 -8.80
N TYR A 145 14.09 1.94 -9.87
CA TYR A 145 13.86 1.53 -11.26
C TYR A 145 14.95 2.15 -12.14
N GLU A 146 15.64 1.34 -12.96
CA GLU A 146 16.77 1.79 -13.80
C GLU A 146 17.80 2.63 -13.02
N ASP A 147 18.26 2.09 -11.88
CA ASP A 147 19.22 2.69 -10.93
C ASP A 147 18.79 3.99 -10.22
N ARG A 148 17.59 4.51 -10.51
CA ARG A 148 17.05 5.73 -9.90
C ARG A 148 16.04 5.42 -8.80
N LEU A 149 16.03 6.21 -7.75
CA LEU A 149 15.11 6.08 -6.62
C LEU A 149 13.82 6.88 -6.88
N TYR A 150 12.66 6.23 -6.79
CA TYR A 150 11.36 6.88 -7.03
C TYR A 150 10.37 6.78 -5.87
N ARG A 151 10.72 6.01 -4.83
CA ARG A 151 9.89 5.76 -3.66
C ARG A 151 10.75 5.73 -2.41
N ILE A 152 10.42 6.55 -1.42
CA ILE A 152 11.04 6.47 -0.09
C ILE A 152 10.21 5.52 0.78
N PRO A 153 10.80 4.43 1.31
CA PRO A 153 10.08 3.51 2.20
C PRO A 153 9.58 4.22 3.46
N TRP A 154 8.39 3.87 3.92
CA TRP A 154 7.87 4.33 5.22
C TRP A 154 7.50 3.15 6.12
N ARG A 155 7.10 2.02 5.54
CA ARG A 155 6.96 0.73 6.23
C ARG A 155 7.32 -0.42 5.32
N THR A 156 7.73 -1.54 5.90
CA THR A 156 7.94 -2.79 5.18
C THR A 156 6.84 -3.79 5.54
N ASP A 157 6.68 -4.83 4.73
CA ASP A 157 5.94 -6.03 5.09
C ASP A 157 6.69 -7.25 4.53
N ALA A 158 6.43 -8.40 5.13
CA ALA A 158 6.80 -9.69 4.57
C ALA A 158 5.67 -10.70 4.82
N GLY A 159 5.48 -11.64 3.91
CA GLY A 159 4.62 -12.78 4.19
C GLY A 159 5.14 -13.59 5.38
N LEU A 160 4.24 -13.95 6.29
CA LEU A 160 4.53 -14.69 7.50
C LEU A 160 3.71 -15.98 7.54
N LEU A 161 4.34 -17.04 8.07
CA LEU A 161 3.63 -18.24 8.49
C LEU A 161 3.22 -18.09 9.95
N TYR A 162 1.92 -17.95 10.17
CA TYR A 162 1.30 -18.03 11.48
C TYR A 162 0.99 -19.48 11.83
N TYR A 163 1.18 -19.83 13.09
CA TYR A 163 0.85 -21.15 13.61
C TYR A 163 0.22 -21.07 14.99
N ARG A 164 -0.68 -22.02 15.29
CA ARG A 164 -1.25 -22.23 16.62
C ARG A 164 -0.27 -23.00 17.49
N SER A 165 0.50 -22.29 18.32
CA SER A 165 1.53 -22.89 19.19
C SER A 165 0.91 -23.84 20.21
N ASP A 166 -0.26 -23.48 20.74
CA ASP A 166 -1.02 -24.31 21.68
C ASP A 166 -1.45 -25.65 21.06
N LEU A 167 -1.78 -25.68 19.76
CA LEU A 167 -2.11 -26.91 19.06
C LEU A 167 -0.87 -27.76 18.80
N LEU A 168 0.23 -27.17 18.34
CA LEU A 168 1.49 -27.91 18.14
C LEU A 168 2.01 -28.55 19.45
N ASP A 169 1.85 -27.86 20.58
CA ASP A 169 2.20 -28.37 21.91
C ASP A 169 1.41 -29.65 22.26
N THR A 170 0.15 -29.79 21.81
CA THR A 170 -0.66 -30.99 22.09
C THR A 170 -0.10 -32.27 21.49
N ILE A 171 0.58 -32.15 20.34
CA ILE A 171 1.24 -33.25 19.64
C ILE A 171 2.75 -33.28 19.90
N GLY A 172 3.27 -32.36 20.72
CA GLY A 172 4.70 -32.24 21.02
C GLY A 172 5.56 -31.87 19.80
N ALA A 173 4.99 -31.17 18.83
CA ALA A 173 5.68 -30.76 17.60
C ALA A 173 6.30 -29.36 17.76
N ALA A 174 7.45 -29.14 17.12
CA ALA A 174 7.99 -27.81 16.92
C ALA A 174 7.25 -27.09 15.77
N PRO A 175 7.39 -25.75 15.65
CA PRO A 175 6.95 -25.04 14.44
C PRO A 175 7.55 -25.69 13.17
N PRO A 176 6.78 -25.82 12.07
CA PRO A 176 7.22 -26.58 10.89
C PRO A 176 8.34 -25.86 10.16
N GLU A 177 9.41 -26.55 9.76
CA GLU A 177 10.50 -25.94 8.99
C GLU A 177 10.30 -26.06 7.48
N THR A 178 9.58 -27.09 7.04
CA THR A 178 9.32 -27.39 5.63
C THR A 178 7.83 -27.53 5.33
N PHE A 179 7.45 -27.40 4.05
CA PHE A 179 6.09 -27.68 3.60
C PHE A 179 5.62 -29.10 3.99
N ALA A 180 6.53 -30.07 4.02
CA ALA A 180 6.24 -31.43 4.45
C ALA A 180 5.89 -31.50 5.95
N ASP A 181 6.70 -30.85 6.81
CA ASP A 181 6.43 -30.78 8.25
C ASP A 181 5.08 -30.11 8.52
N MET A 182 4.77 -29.04 7.79
CA MET A 182 3.50 -28.32 7.91
C MET A 182 2.32 -29.22 7.55
N MET A 183 2.40 -29.97 6.45
CA MET A 183 1.35 -30.90 6.02
C MET A 183 1.15 -32.04 7.03
N GLU A 184 2.24 -32.62 7.56
CA GLU A 184 2.18 -33.69 8.55
C GLU A 184 1.55 -33.20 9.87
N ALA A 185 1.99 -32.06 10.38
CA ALA A 185 1.44 -31.46 11.60
C ALA A 185 -0.04 -31.09 11.42
N ALA A 186 -0.39 -30.50 10.27
CA ALA A 186 -1.77 -30.15 9.93
C ALA A 186 -2.69 -31.37 9.95
N GLN A 187 -2.32 -32.45 9.25
CA GLN A 187 -3.13 -33.66 9.16
C GLN A 187 -3.26 -34.35 10.51
N THR A 188 -2.17 -34.41 11.29
CA THR A 188 -2.20 -34.97 12.65
C THR A 188 -3.18 -34.20 13.52
N LEU A 189 -3.09 -32.87 13.56
CA LEU A 189 -3.97 -32.03 14.37
C LEU A 189 -5.42 -32.07 13.91
N GLN A 190 -5.70 -32.16 12.61
CA GLN A 190 -7.07 -32.36 12.11
C GLN A 190 -7.65 -33.72 12.50
N SER A 191 -6.80 -34.72 12.77
CA SER A 191 -7.24 -36.05 13.21
C SER A 191 -7.41 -36.18 14.73
N GLU A 192 -6.68 -35.37 15.50
CA GLU A 192 -6.62 -35.44 16.97
C GLU A 192 -7.38 -34.31 17.68
N THR A 193 -7.77 -33.25 16.97
CA THR A 193 -8.43 -32.06 17.53
C THR A 193 -9.68 -31.68 16.72
N ASP A 194 -10.44 -30.70 17.22
CA ASP A 194 -11.62 -30.16 16.52
C ASP A 194 -11.29 -29.07 15.49
N VAL A 195 -10.01 -28.89 15.13
CA VAL A 195 -9.61 -27.89 14.13
C VAL A 195 -10.10 -28.31 12.74
N ASN A 196 -10.75 -27.40 12.03
CA ASN A 196 -11.34 -27.72 10.73
C ASN A 196 -10.28 -27.76 9.62
N TRP A 197 -9.32 -26.83 9.66
CA TRP A 197 -8.38 -26.62 8.57
C TRP A 197 -6.93 -26.64 9.07
N GLY A 198 -6.06 -27.29 8.31
CA GLY A 198 -4.64 -27.30 8.60
C GLY A 198 -3.94 -26.03 8.10
N TYR A 199 -4.25 -25.54 6.89
CA TYR A 199 -3.55 -24.38 6.32
C TYR A 199 -4.51 -23.45 5.57
N LEU A 200 -4.31 -22.14 5.75
CA LEU A 200 -5.06 -21.08 5.06
C LEU A 200 -4.11 -20.16 4.29
N TRP A 201 -4.48 -19.84 3.05
CA TRP A 201 -3.70 -19.00 2.14
C TRP A 201 -4.63 -18.21 1.21
N GLN A 202 -4.12 -17.15 0.57
CA GLN A 202 -4.92 -16.28 -0.30
C GLN A 202 -4.96 -16.83 -1.73
N GLY A 203 -6.05 -17.49 -2.11
CA GLY A 203 -6.19 -18.14 -3.42
C GLY A 203 -7.06 -17.41 -4.44
N ARG A 204 -7.68 -16.28 -4.07
CA ARG A 204 -8.52 -15.50 -5.00
C ARG A 204 -7.70 -14.90 -6.14
N GLN A 205 -8.29 -14.75 -7.33
CA GLN A 205 -7.66 -14.04 -8.45
C GLN A 205 -7.61 -12.52 -8.18
N TYR A 206 -6.53 -12.06 -7.57
CA TYR A 206 -6.12 -10.66 -7.37
C TYR A 206 -4.62 -10.62 -7.03
N GLU A 207 -4.04 -9.45 -6.83
CA GLU A 207 -2.61 -9.30 -6.54
C GLU A 207 -2.10 -10.17 -5.37
N GLY A 208 -2.92 -10.44 -4.35
CA GLY A 208 -2.51 -11.26 -3.22
C GLY A 208 -2.21 -12.73 -3.56
N VAL A 209 -2.82 -13.32 -4.62
CA VAL A 209 -2.42 -14.68 -5.05
C VAL A 209 -1.06 -14.68 -5.73
N ALA A 210 -0.68 -13.59 -6.42
CA ALA A 210 0.68 -13.44 -6.96
C ALA A 210 1.71 -13.29 -5.83
N ALA A 211 1.40 -12.49 -4.81
CA ALA A 211 2.24 -12.33 -3.62
C ALA A 211 2.39 -13.63 -2.82
N MET A 212 1.30 -14.37 -2.58
CA MET A 212 1.37 -15.68 -1.92
C MET A 212 2.12 -16.69 -2.78
N PHE A 213 1.88 -16.72 -4.10
CA PHE A 213 2.52 -17.69 -4.97
C PHE A 213 4.03 -17.48 -5.08
N VAL A 214 4.54 -16.25 -5.08
CA VAL A 214 5.99 -16.01 -5.16
C VAL A 214 6.74 -16.57 -3.94
N GLU A 215 6.09 -16.60 -2.77
CA GLU A 215 6.64 -17.21 -1.54
C GLU A 215 6.76 -18.72 -1.69
N VAL A 216 5.67 -19.36 -2.14
CA VAL A 216 5.65 -20.80 -2.37
C VAL A 216 6.66 -21.17 -3.45
N LEU A 217 6.70 -20.40 -4.55
CA LEU A 217 7.65 -20.58 -5.64
C LEU A 217 9.10 -20.51 -5.16
N SER A 218 9.44 -19.50 -4.36
CA SER A 218 10.76 -19.36 -3.75
C SER A 218 11.08 -20.54 -2.84
N GLY A 219 10.11 -21.00 -2.05
CA GLY A 219 10.25 -22.18 -1.19
C GLY A 219 10.53 -23.48 -1.95
N PHE A 220 10.16 -23.57 -3.23
CA PHE A 220 10.52 -24.67 -4.12
C PHE A 220 11.83 -24.41 -4.91
N GLY A 221 12.50 -23.29 -4.69
CA GLY A 221 13.72 -22.89 -5.40
C GLY A 221 13.47 -22.35 -6.82
N GLY A 222 12.22 -22.03 -7.15
CA GLY A 222 11.83 -21.46 -8.44
C GLY A 222 11.84 -19.93 -8.44
N TYR A 223 11.66 -19.35 -9.62
CA TYR A 223 11.54 -17.91 -9.80
C TYR A 223 10.51 -17.58 -10.89
N TRP A 224 9.93 -16.37 -10.83
CA TRP A 224 8.90 -15.94 -11.76
C TRP A 224 9.51 -15.31 -13.03
N ILE A 225 10.11 -14.12 -12.88
CA ILE A 225 10.83 -13.40 -13.93
C ILE A 225 12.11 -12.87 -13.29
N ASP A 226 13.24 -13.14 -13.92
CA ASP A 226 14.49 -12.48 -13.59
C ASP A 226 14.46 -11.06 -14.17
N ALA A 227 14.54 -10.03 -13.30
CA ALA A 227 14.32 -8.65 -13.73
C ALA A 227 15.46 -8.10 -14.61
N ASP A 228 16.67 -8.66 -14.49
CA ASP A 228 17.86 -8.19 -15.19
C ASP A 228 17.96 -8.80 -16.60
N THR A 229 17.62 -10.08 -16.72
CA THR A 229 17.72 -10.85 -17.97
C THR A 229 16.37 -10.95 -18.70
N LEU A 230 15.26 -10.67 -18.01
CA LEU A 230 13.89 -10.89 -18.45
C LEU A 230 13.59 -12.37 -18.76
N GLU A 231 14.39 -13.30 -18.24
CA GLU A 231 14.12 -14.73 -18.33
C GLU A 231 12.88 -15.10 -17.49
N VAL A 232 12.03 -15.95 -18.04
CA VAL A 232 10.76 -16.37 -17.41
C VAL A 232 10.90 -17.81 -16.92
N GLY A 233 10.78 -18.01 -15.60
CA GLY A 233 10.93 -19.29 -14.90
C GLY A 233 9.63 -20.04 -14.60
N LEU A 234 8.47 -19.48 -15.00
CA LEU A 234 7.16 -20.04 -14.67
C LEU A 234 6.91 -21.46 -15.20
N ASP A 235 7.57 -21.90 -16.27
CA ASP A 235 7.41 -23.26 -16.83
C ASP A 235 8.48 -24.26 -16.37
N LEU A 236 9.31 -23.89 -15.40
CA LEU A 236 10.28 -24.78 -14.77
C LEU A 236 9.59 -25.78 -13.81
N PRO A 237 10.20 -26.94 -13.55
CA PRO A 237 9.65 -27.95 -12.64
C PRO A 237 9.26 -27.40 -11.26
N GLU A 238 10.08 -26.51 -10.70
CA GLU A 238 9.88 -25.87 -9.39
C GLU A 238 8.56 -25.08 -9.35
N SER A 239 8.27 -24.35 -10.44
CA SER A 239 7.02 -23.59 -10.60
C SER A 239 5.78 -24.49 -10.69
N ILE A 240 5.92 -25.65 -11.31
CA ILE A 240 4.84 -26.64 -11.44
C ILE A 240 4.58 -27.32 -10.08
N GLU A 241 5.65 -27.70 -9.37
CA GLU A 241 5.55 -28.31 -8.04
C GLU A 241 4.96 -27.34 -7.01
N ALA A 242 5.28 -26.04 -7.09
CA ALA A 242 4.66 -25.01 -6.24
C ALA A 242 3.12 -24.96 -6.39
N VAL A 243 2.61 -25.03 -7.63
CA VAL A 243 1.16 -25.08 -7.88
C VAL A 243 0.56 -26.41 -7.42
N ARG A 244 1.26 -27.53 -7.64
CA ARG A 244 0.83 -28.87 -7.18
C ARG A 244 0.70 -28.91 -5.66
N PHE A 245 1.66 -28.37 -4.92
CA PHE A 245 1.60 -28.27 -3.47
C PHE A 245 0.32 -27.54 -3.00
N LEU A 246 -0.03 -26.41 -3.60
CA LEU A 246 -1.25 -25.69 -3.24
C LEU A 246 -2.51 -26.53 -3.50
N LEU A 247 -2.56 -27.27 -4.62
CA LEU A 247 -3.65 -28.21 -4.91
C LEU A 247 -3.67 -29.37 -3.91
N ASP A 248 -2.52 -29.94 -3.57
CA ASP A 248 -2.40 -31.04 -2.62
C ASP A 248 -2.92 -30.65 -1.24
N THR A 249 -2.74 -29.39 -0.82
CA THR A 249 -3.34 -28.91 0.44
C THR A 249 -4.87 -28.99 0.40
N VAL A 250 -5.49 -28.69 -0.75
CA VAL A 250 -6.94 -28.76 -0.93
C VAL A 250 -7.41 -30.20 -1.05
N ASP A 251 -6.74 -31.01 -1.87
CA ASP A 251 -7.09 -32.40 -2.13
C ASP A 251 -6.94 -33.28 -0.87
N ALA A 252 -5.97 -32.98 -0.02
CA ALA A 252 -5.78 -33.63 1.28
C ALA A 252 -6.76 -33.14 2.37
N GLY A 253 -7.60 -32.13 2.07
CA GLY A 253 -8.51 -31.52 3.05
C GLY A 253 -7.80 -30.66 4.12
N VAL A 254 -6.51 -30.37 3.93
CA VAL A 254 -5.72 -29.48 4.79
C VAL A 254 -6.19 -28.03 4.62
N SER A 255 -6.47 -27.62 3.40
CA SER A 255 -7.08 -26.33 3.07
C SER A 255 -8.55 -26.50 2.70
N PRO A 256 -9.44 -25.55 3.04
CA PRO A 256 -10.82 -25.59 2.56
C PRO A 256 -10.89 -25.46 1.04
N PRO A 257 -11.84 -26.14 0.35
CA PRO A 257 -12.03 -25.94 -1.10
C PRO A 257 -12.27 -24.47 -1.48
N GLY A 258 -12.90 -23.71 -0.58
CA GLY A 258 -13.15 -22.28 -0.75
C GLY A 258 -11.92 -21.37 -0.64
N VAL A 259 -10.74 -21.89 -0.26
CA VAL A 259 -9.50 -21.11 -0.11
C VAL A 259 -9.12 -20.36 -1.39
N THR A 260 -9.49 -20.90 -2.55
CA THR A 260 -9.36 -20.31 -3.89
C THR A 260 -10.19 -19.04 -4.11
N THR A 261 -11.00 -18.64 -3.12
CA THR A 261 -11.82 -17.42 -3.14
C THR A 261 -11.46 -16.45 -2.02
N TYR A 262 -10.53 -16.80 -1.13
CA TYR A 262 -10.19 -16.02 0.05
C TYR A 262 -9.13 -14.96 -0.25
N GLN A 263 -9.24 -13.84 0.46
CA GLN A 263 -8.23 -12.81 0.61
C GLN A 263 -7.69 -12.83 2.05
N GLU A 264 -6.91 -11.82 2.41
CA GLU A 264 -6.26 -11.68 3.72
C GLU A 264 -7.29 -11.69 4.86
N GLU A 265 -8.45 -11.04 4.69
CA GLU A 265 -9.45 -10.93 5.75
C GLU A 265 -10.26 -12.21 5.95
N GLU A 266 -10.62 -12.94 4.90
CA GLU A 266 -11.30 -14.23 5.04
C GLU A 266 -10.40 -15.25 5.75
N THR A 267 -9.13 -15.33 5.33
CA THR A 267 -8.13 -16.20 5.98
C THR A 267 -7.89 -15.79 7.44
N ARG A 268 -7.66 -14.49 7.70
CA ARG A 268 -7.45 -13.96 9.06
C ARG A 268 -8.61 -14.27 9.99
N ARG A 269 -9.85 -14.01 9.57
CA ARG A 269 -11.03 -14.23 10.44
C ARG A 269 -11.23 -15.70 10.77
N LEU A 270 -11.01 -16.59 9.79
CA LEU A 270 -11.12 -18.03 10.01
C LEU A 270 -10.05 -18.54 10.98
N PHE A 271 -8.80 -18.09 10.82
CA PHE A 271 -7.72 -18.39 11.76
C PHE A 271 -7.99 -17.81 13.16
N GLN A 272 -8.37 -16.53 13.25
CA GLN A 272 -8.67 -15.84 14.52
C GLN A 272 -9.81 -16.51 15.29
N SER A 273 -10.78 -17.09 14.59
CA SER A 273 -11.87 -17.84 15.23
C SER A 273 -11.44 -19.19 15.85
N GLY A 274 -10.15 -19.56 15.70
CA GLY A 274 -9.58 -20.82 16.15
C GLY A 274 -9.78 -21.98 15.17
N GLY A 275 -10.27 -21.71 13.95
CA GLY A 275 -10.68 -22.72 12.99
C GLY A 275 -9.56 -23.33 12.14
N ALA A 276 -8.31 -22.87 12.30
CA ALA A 276 -7.16 -23.34 11.53
C ALA A 276 -5.86 -23.46 12.34
N VAL A 277 -4.97 -24.36 11.92
CA VAL A 277 -3.64 -24.57 12.54
C VAL A 277 -2.62 -23.56 12.03
N PHE A 278 -2.53 -23.41 10.70
CA PHE A 278 -1.58 -22.54 10.02
C PHE A 278 -2.28 -21.51 9.14
N MET A 279 -1.66 -20.35 8.96
CA MET A 279 -2.13 -19.31 8.05
C MET A 279 -0.95 -18.54 7.47
N ARG A 280 -0.95 -18.33 6.15
CA ARG A 280 -0.11 -17.30 5.53
C ARG A 280 -0.81 -15.94 5.62
N ASN A 281 -0.17 -14.93 6.20
CA ASN A 281 -0.70 -13.57 6.23
C ASN A 281 0.42 -12.51 6.41
N TRP A 282 0.05 -11.25 6.48
CA TRP A 282 0.94 -10.10 6.67
C TRP A 282 1.08 -9.69 8.14
N PRO A 283 2.08 -8.88 8.52
CA PRO A 283 2.36 -8.51 9.91
C PRO A 283 1.22 -7.75 10.62
N TYR A 284 0.36 -7.06 9.86
CA TYR A 284 -0.80 -6.35 10.44
C TYR A 284 -1.73 -7.28 11.23
N ALA A 285 -1.72 -8.60 10.93
CA ALA A 285 -2.55 -9.57 11.62
C ALA A 285 -2.07 -9.84 13.06
N ILE A 286 -0.79 -9.63 13.39
CA ILE A 286 -0.23 -9.88 14.73
C ILE A 286 -0.99 -9.12 15.82
N PRO A 287 -1.08 -7.76 15.80
CA PRO A 287 -1.78 -7.03 16.85
C PRO A 287 -3.28 -7.35 16.90
N ILE A 288 -3.89 -7.80 15.80
CA ILE A 288 -5.30 -8.19 15.77
C ILE A 288 -5.51 -9.56 16.45
N LEU A 289 -4.59 -10.49 16.23
CA LEU A 289 -4.64 -11.84 16.81
C LEU A 289 -4.28 -11.83 18.30
N ASP A 290 -3.47 -10.87 18.75
CA ASP A 290 -3.07 -10.70 20.15
C ASP A 290 -3.97 -9.74 20.96
N ALA A 291 -4.96 -9.13 20.34
CA ALA A 291 -5.92 -8.27 21.03
C ALA A 291 -6.74 -9.05 22.08
N ASP A 292 -7.14 -8.40 23.18
CA ASP A 292 -7.89 -9.01 24.29
C ASP A 292 -9.20 -9.71 23.88
N ALA A 293 -9.84 -9.25 22.80
CA ALA A 293 -11.07 -9.84 22.28
C ALA A 293 -10.83 -11.07 21.37
N SER A 294 -9.57 -11.36 21.05
CA SER A 294 -9.19 -12.43 20.13
C SER A 294 -9.26 -13.80 20.84
N PRO A 295 -10.01 -14.78 20.30
CA PRO A 295 -10.08 -16.13 20.87
C PRO A 295 -8.75 -16.87 20.90
N VAL A 296 -7.76 -16.42 20.12
CA VAL A 296 -6.43 -17.02 19.99
C VAL A 296 -5.32 -16.17 20.61
N GLN A 297 -5.66 -15.17 21.43
CA GLN A 297 -4.69 -14.34 22.13
C GLN A 297 -3.67 -15.19 22.92
N GLY A 298 -2.38 -14.90 22.75
CA GLY A 298 -1.29 -15.66 23.39
C GLY A 298 -1.13 -17.11 22.92
N MET A 299 -1.84 -17.56 21.88
CA MET A 299 -1.79 -18.93 21.34
C MET A 299 -1.16 -19.00 19.94
N VAL A 300 -0.69 -17.87 19.42
CA VAL A 300 -0.21 -17.75 18.05
C VAL A 300 1.28 -17.45 18.05
N GLY A 301 2.03 -18.26 17.32
CA GLY A 301 3.40 -17.96 16.94
C GLY A 301 3.48 -17.53 15.48
N ILE A 302 4.61 -16.89 15.14
CA ILE A 302 4.96 -16.49 13.78
C ILE A 302 6.35 -17.03 13.43
N ARG A 303 6.61 -17.18 12.14
CA ARG A 303 7.96 -17.43 11.61
C ARG A 303 8.05 -17.04 10.13
N PRO A 304 9.27 -16.95 9.56
CA PRO A 304 9.43 -16.81 8.12
C PRO A 304 8.64 -17.87 7.34
N MET A 305 8.32 -17.56 6.09
CA MET A 305 7.77 -18.56 5.16
C MET A 305 8.75 -19.72 4.98
N ILE A 306 8.23 -20.86 4.54
CA ILE A 306 8.97 -22.13 4.42
C ILE A 306 9.21 -22.55 3.00
N GLY A 307 10.11 -23.51 2.84
CA GLY A 307 10.38 -24.19 1.59
C GLY A 307 10.40 -25.70 1.71
N THR A 308 10.99 -26.34 0.72
CA THR A 308 11.45 -27.73 0.77
C THR A 308 12.80 -27.81 1.50
N PRO A 309 13.31 -29.00 1.83
CA PRO A 309 14.68 -29.12 2.37
C PRO A 309 15.77 -28.52 1.46
N GLU A 310 15.52 -28.49 0.15
CA GLU A 310 16.42 -27.93 -0.85
C GLU A 310 16.16 -26.45 -1.16
N GLY A 311 15.01 -25.90 -0.76
CA GLY A 311 14.58 -24.53 -1.05
C GLY A 311 14.57 -23.67 0.20
N GLU A 312 15.02 -22.42 0.08
CA GLU A 312 14.98 -21.47 1.18
C GLU A 312 13.62 -20.77 1.22
N GLY A 313 12.96 -20.82 2.38
CA GLY A 313 11.72 -20.10 2.60
C GLY A 313 11.97 -18.59 2.71
N ALA A 314 11.21 -17.80 1.96
CA ALA A 314 11.27 -16.34 1.99
C ALA A 314 9.87 -15.75 1.88
N GLY A 315 9.59 -14.72 2.68
CA GLY A 315 8.32 -13.99 2.61
C GLY A 315 8.28 -13.04 1.43
N CYS A 316 7.13 -12.82 0.80
CA CYS A 316 7.01 -11.85 -0.29
C CYS A 316 7.27 -10.47 0.31
N LEU A 317 8.21 -9.70 -0.26
CA LEU A 317 8.37 -8.31 0.13
C LEU A 317 7.09 -7.54 -0.23
N GLY A 318 6.54 -6.89 0.78
CA GLY A 318 5.48 -5.91 0.66
C GLY A 318 5.94 -4.57 1.21
N GLY A 319 5.01 -3.84 1.81
CA GLY A 319 5.29 -2.55 2.40
C GLY A 319 4.98 -1.38 1.48
N TRP A 320 4.98 -0.20 2.09
CA TRP A 320 4.47 1.01 1.48
C TRP A 320 5.50 2.13 1.64
N GLY A 321 5.50 3.03 0.66
CA GLY A 321 6.44 4.13 0.56
C GLY A 321 5.80 5.32 -0.12
N TRP A 322 6.53 6.42 -0.20
CA TRP A 322 6.03 7.65 -0.78
C TRP A 322 6.80 7.99 -2.04
N GLY A 323 6.06 8.21 -3.12
CA GLY A 323 6.55 8.81 -4.35
C GLY A 323 5.97 10.22 -4.53
N ILE A 324 6.73 11.10 -5.18
CA ILE A 324 6.27 12.43 -5.55
C ILE A 324 5.82 12.37 -7.01
N VAL A 325 4.62 12.88 -7.31
CA VAL A 325 4.11 12.93 -8.68
C VAL A 325 4.96 13.90 -9.49
N SER A 326 5.48 13.46 -10.64
CA SER A 326 6.38 14.25 -11.49
C SER A 326 5.77 15.58 -11.99
N SER A 327 4.45 15.64 -12.07
CA SER A 327 3.68 16.81 -12.50
C SER A 327 3.28 17.78 -11.37
N THR A 328 3.67 17.52 -10.12
CA THR A 328 3.35 18.43 -8.99
C THR A 328 3.93 19.83 -9.22
N PRO A 329 3.16 20.90 -8.96
CA PRO A 329 3.69 22.26 -8.97
C PRO A 329 4.49 22.62 -7.70
N HIS A 330 4.52 21.73 -6.69
CA HIS A 330 5.07 21.98 -5.35
C HIS A 330 6.07 20.89 -4.91
N PRO A 331 7.13 20.60 -5.69
CA PRO A 331 8.03 19.48 -5.42
C PRO A 331 8.81 19.61 -4.11
N GLU A 332 9.13 20.83 -3.66
CA GLU A 332 9.88 21.05 -2.42
C GLU A 332 8.99 20.89 -1.18
N GLU A 333 7.76 21.40 -1.24
CA GLU A 333 6.76 21.19 -0.18
C GLU A 333 6.33 19.72 -0.11
N ALA A 334 6.15 19.07 -1.25
CA ALA A 334 5.91 17.63 -1.34
C ALA A 334 7.06 16.83 -0.71
N TRP A 335 8.32 17.19 -0.98
CA TRP A 335 9.47 16.55 -0.36
C TRP A 335 9.49 16.71 1.17
N ARG A 336 9.17 17.90 1.71
CA ARG A 336 9.07 18.10 3.17
C ARG A 336 8.03 17.17 3.81
N VAL A 337 6.90 16.94 3.13
CA VAL A 337 5.90 15.98 3.59
C VAL A 337 6.44 14.55 3.56
N VAL A 338 7.11 14.13 2.47
CA VAL A 338 7.72 12.80 2.36
C VAL A 338 8.80 12.56 3.41
N GLU A 339 9.68 13.53 3.63
CA GLU A 339 10.74 13.47 4.63
C GLU A 339 10.17 13.30 6.04
N PHE A 340 9.09 14.02 6.37
CA PHE A 340 8.42 13.87 7.66
C PHE A 340 7.74 12.49 7.80
N LEU A 341 6.94 12.09 6.81
CA LEU A 341 6.18 10.84 6.87
C LEU A 341 7.06 9.57 6.85
N THR A 342 8.31 9.69 6.39
CA THR A 342 9.30 8.60 6.39
C THR A 342 10.32 8.72 7.52
N SER A 343 10.21 9.74 8.38
CA SER A 343 11.12 9.97 9.50
C SER A 343 11.09 8.84 10.54
N GLU A 344 12.16 8.73 11.33
CA GLU A 344 12.23 7.79 12.45
C GLU A 344 11.06 7.94 13.43
N ALA A 345 10.65 9.17 13.73
CA ALA A 345 9.53 9.45 14.62
C ALA A 345 8.19 8.91 14.06
N ALA A 346 7.91 9.18 12.79
CA ALA A 346 6.70 8.70 12.13
C ALA A 346 6.68 7.15 12.05
N GLN A 347 7.81 6.54 11.69
CA GLN A 347 7.92 5.09 11.64
C GLN A 347 7.86 4.44 13.02
N ARG A 348 8.41 5.08 14.07
CA ARG A 348 8.31 4.62 15.45
C ARG A 348 6.86 4.64 15.93
N GLN A 349 6.10 5.69 15.64
CA GLN A 349 4.68 5.77 15.97
C GLN A 349 3.88 4.63 15.32
N ASN A 350 4.18 4.31 14.06
CA ASN A 350 3.59 3.18 13.35
C ASN A 350 4.00 1.83 13.96
N ALA A 351 5.29 1.67 14.30
CA ALA A 351 5.81 0.46 14.93
C ALA A 351 5.21 0.21 16.32
N MET A 352 4.89 1.25 17.08
CA MET A 352 4.15 1.11 18.33
C MET A 352 2.73 0.57 18.15
N GLN A 353 2.17 0.63 16.93
CA GLN A 353 0.90 -0.03 16.57
C GLN A 353 1.10 -1.46 16.06
N GLY A 354 2.34 -1.98 16.02
CA GLY A 354 2.67 -3.33 15.62
C GLY A 354 3.04 -3.51 14.15
N TYR A 355 3.13 -2.42 13.37
CA TYR A 355 3.53 -2.47 11.95
C TYR A 355 5.05 -2.48 11.78
N MET A 356 5.55 -3.20 10.78
CA MET A 356 6.99 -3.32 10.55
C MET A 356 7.60 -2.03 9.96
N PRO A 357 8.61 -1.42 10.61
CA PRO A 357 9.27 -0.23 10.11
C PRO A 357 10.21 -0.59 8.95
N SER A 358 10.47 0.40 8.10
CA SER A 358 11.51 0.28 7.07
C SER A 358 12.91 0.62 7.58
N LEU A 359 13.02 1.31 8.72
CA LEU A 359 14.29 1.64 9.38
C LEU A 359 14.80 0.47 10.24
N ARG A 360 16.07 0.10 10.05
CA ARG A 360 16.71 -1.02 10.76
C ARG A 360 16.79 -0.80 12.26
N SER A 361 17.05 0.43 12.70
CA SER A 361 17.23 0.78 14.12
C SER A 361 16.00 0.45 14.96
N LEU A 362 14.80 0.60 14.40
CA LEU A 362 13.54 0.45 15.12
C LEU A 362 13.21 -1.00 15.51
N TYR A 363 13.83 -2.00 14.89
CA TYR A 363 13.71 -3.40 15.31
C TYR A 363 14.41 -3.70 16.64
N SER A 364 15.32 -2.82 17.07
CA SER A 364 16.07 -2.92 18.32
C SER A 364 15.68 -1.85 19.36
N ASP A 365 14.63 -1.07 19.07
CA ASP A 365 14.17 0.00 19.94
C ASP A 365 13.59 -0.56 21.25
N PRO A 366 14.09 -0.15 22.43
CA PRO A 366 13.63 -0.69 23.71
C PRO A 366 12.15 -0.42 24.02
N GLU A 367 11.57 0.68 23.55
CA GLU A 367 10.15 0.98 23.77
C GLU A 367 9.26 0.11 22.90
N ILE A 368 9.64 -0.10 21.63
CA ILE A 368 8.94 -1.02 20.73
C ILE A 368 9.01 -2.44 21.28
N LEU A 369 10.20 -2.92 21.67
CA LEU A 369 10.39 -4.27 22.18
C LEU A 369 9.69 -4.52 23.53
N ALA A 370 9.44 -3.48 24.31
CA ALA A 370 8.69 -3.61 25.56
C ALA A 370 7.20 -3.93 25.32
N THR A 371 6.63 -3.49 24.20
CA THR A 371 5.22 -3.76 23.85
C THR A 371 5.07 -4.86 22.79
N HIS A 372 6.05 -4.98 21.89
CA HIS A 372 6.05 -5.87 20.73
C HIS A 372 7.34 -6.69 20.67
N PRO A 373 7.56 -7.61 21.62
CA PRO A 373 8.83 -8.35 21.71
C PRO A 373 9.16 -9.18 20.46
N TYR A 374 8.14 -9.57 19.69
CA TYR A 374 8.26 -10.30 18.42
C TYR A 374 8.95 -9.49 17.31
N PHE A 375 9.17 -8.17 17.47
CA PHE A 375 9.93 -7.37 16.49
C PHE A 375 11.37 -7.87 16.30
N THR A 376 11.96 -8.53 17.31
CA THR A 376 13.29 -9.14 17.14
C THR A 376 13.26 -10.23 16.06
N ASP A 377 12.22 -11.08 16.08
CA ASP A 377 12.05 -12.17 15.11
C ASP A 377 11.68 -11.62 13.72
N LEU A 378 10.95 -10.49 13.67
CA LEU A 378 10.58 -9.84 12.42
C LEU A 378 11.76 -9.21 11.68
N PHE A 379 12.88 -8.90 12.33
CA PHE A 379 14.06 -8.38 11.64
C PHE A 379 14.65 -9.42 10.67
N GLU A 380 14.73 -10.68 11.09
CA GLU A 380 15.21 -11.78 10.23
C GLU A 380 14.27 -12.00 9.04
N VAL A 381 12.95 -11.93 9.27
CA VAL A 381 11.96 -11.98 8.20
C VAL A 381 12.15 -10.81 7.22
N ALA A 382 12.38 -9.60 7.74
CA ALA A 382 12.54 -8.40 6.90
C ALA A 382 13.80 -8.42 6.04
N ASP A 383 14.85 -9.09 6.52
CA ASP A 383 16.13 -9.26 5.81
C ASP A 383 16.07 -10.40 4.78
N ASN A 384 15.20 -11.40 5.00
CA ASN A 384 15.01 -12.55 4.09
C ASN A 384 13.63 -12.51 3.37
N THR A 385 13.55 -11.70 2.31
CA THR A 385 12.35 -11.53 1.50
C THR A 385 12.57 -11.82 0.03
N VAL A 386 11.53 -12.31 -0.65
CA VAL A 386 11.50 -12.45 -2.12
C VAL A 386 10.72 -11.30 -2.75
N LEU A 387 11.29 -10.67 -3.77
CA LEU A 387 10.66 -9.58 -4.51
C LEU A 387 9.85 -10.14 -5.69
N ARG A 388 8.63 -9.61 -5.87
CA ARG A 388 7.87 -9.80 -7.12
C ARG A 388 8.60 -9.08 -8.27
N PRO A 389 8.51 -9.54 -9.54
CA PRO A 389 9.32 -8.98 -10.64
C PRO A 389 9.31 -7.44 -10.71
N ASN A 390 10.47 -6.82 -10.49
CA ASN A 390 10.63 -5.35 -10.54
C ASN A 390 10.79 -4.85 -11.98
N ILE A 391 9.73 -4.98 -12.77
CA ILE A 391 9.71 -4.63 -14.20
C ILE A 391 8.60 -3.63 -14.52
N ALA A 392 8.78 -2.85 -15.58
CA ALA A 392 7.77 -1.89 -16.03
C ALA A 392 6.43 -2.55 -16.40
N GLN A 393 6.46 -3.79 -16.90
CA GLN A 393 5.26 -4.54 -17.31
C GLN A 393 4.65 -5.39 -16.17
N TYR A 394 4.99 -5.08 -14.91
CA TYR A 394 4.58 -5.89 -13.77
C TYR A 394 3.06 -6.12 -13.70
N ALA A 395 2.25 -5.07 -13.92
CA ALA A 395 0.79 -5.20 -13.85
C ALA A 395 0.24 -6.23 -14.86
N GLN A 396 0.76 -6.22 -16.08
CA GLN A 396 0.38 -7.18 -17.12
C GLN A 396 0.91 -8.59 -16.80
N ALA A 397 2.15 -8.70 -16.32
CA ALA A 397 2.70 -9.98 -15.90
C ALA A 397 1.89 -10.59 -14.74
N SER A 398 1.53 -9.78 -13.74
CA SER A 398 0.72 -10.19 -12.59
C SER A 398 -0.68 -10.63 -13.01
N ASP A 399 -1.36 -9.92 -13.91
CA ASP A 399 -2.63 -10.39 -14.48
C ASP A 399 -2.51 -11.76 -15.16
N ILE A 400 -1.46 -11.96 -15.97
CA ILE A 400 -1.18 -13.25 -16.62
C ILE A 400 -1.06 -14.36 -15.57
N LEU A 401 -0.19 -14.16 -14.56
CA LEU A 401 0.03 -15.15 -13.51
C LEU A 401 -1.27 -15.45 -12.76
N GLN A 402 -1.99 -14.42 -12.31
CA GLN A 402 -3.24 -14.56 -11.54
C GLN A 402 -4.30 -15.38 -12.30
N ARG A 403 -4.49 -15.11 -13.61
CA ARG A 403 -5.46 -15.85 -14.44
C ARG A 403 -5.13 -17.33 -14.56
N TYR A 404 -3.86 -17.65 -14.77
CA TYR A 404 -3.42 -19.03 -14.93
C TYR A 404 -3.36 -19.79 -13.61
N LEU A 405 -2.92 -19.15 -12.52
CA LEU A 405 -3.05 -19.71 -11.18
C LEU A 405 -4.51 -20.00 -10.84
N SER A 406 -5.42 -19.04 -11.05
CA SER A 406 -6.85 -19.25 -10.83
C SER A 406 -7.40 -20.41 -11.66
N SER A 407 -6.95 -20.57 -12.91
CA SER A 407 -7.35 -21.69 -13.76
C SER A 407 -6.82 -23.04 -13.29
N ALA A 408 -5.58 -23.12 -12.79
CA ALA A 408 -5.04 -24.33 -12.19
C ALA A 408 -5.74 -24.68 -10.87
N LEU A 409 -5.83 -23.72 -9.95
CA LEU A 409 -6.41 -23.90 -8.61
C LEU A 409 -7.90 -24.24 -8.63
N SER A 410 -8.62 -23.86 -9.70
CA SER A 410 -10.03 -24.26 -9.92
C SER A 410 -10.21 -25.54 -10.74
N GLY A 411 -9.12 -26.23 -11.09
CA GLY A 411 -9.13 -27.47 -11.87
C GLY A 411 -9.52 -27.29 -13.35
N ARG A 412 -9.56 -26.05 -13.86
CA ARG A 412 -9.83 -25.78 -15.28
C ARG A 412 -8.64 -26.11 -16.19
N MET A 413 -7.43 -26.07 -15.64
CA MET A 413 -6.19 -26.46 -16.29
C MET A 413 -5.36 -27.32 -15.34
N THR A 414 -4.50 -28.19 -15.87
CA THR A 414 -3.48 -28.84 -15.04
C THR A 414 -2.41 -27.82 -14.66
N PRO A 415 -1.66 -28.02 -13.55
CA PRO A 415 -0.53 -27.17 -13.19
C PRO A 415 0.45 -26.94 -14.34
N GLU A 416 0.84 -27.99 -15.05
CA GLU A 416 1.79 -27.92 -16.16
C GLU A 416 1.24 -27.06 -17.30
N ALA A 417 -0.02 -27.28 -17.68
CA ALA A 417 -0.64 -26.55 -18.77
C ALA A 417 -0.81 -25.06 -18.43
N ALA A 418 -1.22 -24.75 -17.19
CA ALA A 418 -1.40 -23.39 -16.73
C ALA A 418 -0.07 -22.64 -16.67
N MET A 419 0.95 -23.24 -16.06
CA MET A 419 2.25 -22.63 -15.87
C MET A 419 3.03 -22.48 -17.18
N GLN A 420 2.93 -23.46 -18.10
CA GLN A 420 3.46 -23.33 -19.46
C GLN A 420 2.78 -22.19 -20.24
N ALA A 421 1.46 -22.05 -20.11
CA ALA A 421 0.72 -20.99 -20.78
C ALA A 421 1.06 -19.61 -20.18
N ALA A 422 1.16 -19.50 -18.86
CA ALA A 422 1.61 -18.29 -18.17
C ALA A 422 3.01 -17.87 -18.59
N ALA A 423 3.95 -18.81 -18.66
CA ALA A 423 5.31 -18.55 -19.10
C ALA A 423 5.33 -18.04 -20.55
N ASN A 424 4.61 -18.70 -21.46
CA ASN A 424 4.56 -18.32 -22.87
C ASN A 424 3.89 -16.95 -23.08
N GLU A 425 2.78 -16.66 -22.40
CA GLU A 425 2.12 -15.36 -22.48
C GLU A 425 3.03 -14.25 -21.90
N THR A 426 3.73 -14.52 -20.80
CA THR A 426 4.70 -13.58 -20.20
C THR A 426 5.88 -13.32 -21.13
N ARG A 427 6.47 -14.35 -21.76
CA ARG A 427 7.54 -14.16 -22.77
C ARG A 427 7.07 -13.32 -23.95
N ASN A 428 5.84 -13.55 -24.42
CA ASN A 428 5.25 -12.74 -25.50
C ASN A 428 5.02 -11.28 -25.09
N LEU A 429 4.61 -11.05 -23.83
CA LEU A 429 4.50 -9.70 -23.27
C LEU A 429 5.87 -9.02 -23.30
N LEU A 430 6.89 -9.64 -22.73
CA LEU A 430 8.24 -9.06 -22.61
C LEU A 430 8.91 -8.85 -23.98
N GLY A 431 8.77 -9.81 -24.90
CA GLY A 431 9.34 -9.72 -26.26
C GLY A 431 8.81 -8.54 -27.08
N ARG A 432 7.52 -8.18 -26.93
CA ARG A 432 6.95 -7.00 -27.61
C ARG A 432 7.58 -5.68 -27.17
N PHE A 433 8.10 -5.61 -25.95
CA PHE A 433 8.73 -4.40 -25.41
C PHE A 433 10.24 -4.37 -25.67
N ALA A 434 10.90 -5.52 -25.71
CA ALA A 434 12.30 -5.61 -26.15
C ALA A 434 12.48 -5.04 -27.56
N ASP A 435 11.61 -5.40 -28.51
CA ASP A 435 11.68 -4.89 -29.89
C ASP A 435 11.46 -3.36 -29.97
N ARG A 436 10.54 -2.80 -29.15
CA ARG A 436 10.25 -1.36 -29.13
C ARG A 436 11.36 -0.50 -28.54
N SER A 437 12.14 -1.02 -27.60
CA SER A 437 13.29 -0.30 -27.02
C SER A 437 14.42 -0.04 -28.05
N THR A 438 14.40 -0.76 -29.18
CA THR A 438 15.37 -0.55 -30.28
C THR A 438 14.91 0.48 -31.32
N GLU A 439 13.69 1.01 -31.21
CA GLU A 439 13.06 1.96 -32.15
C GLU A 439 12.95 3.40 -31.60
N GLU A 440 13.71 3.79 -30.57
CA GLU A 440 13.69 5.19 -30.08
C GLU A 440 14.22 6.18 -31.13
N GLU A 441 13.31 6.78 -31.91
CA GLU A 441 13.50 8.12 -32.47
C GLU A 441 13.36 9.15 -31.35
N PRO A 442 14.25 10.16 -31.27
CA PRO A 442 14.22 11.14 -30.19
C PRO A 442 12.93 11.96 -30.24
N ILE A 443 12.17 11.92 -29.14
CA ILE A 443 11.03 12.81 -28.92
C ILE A 443 11.57 14.23 -28.75
N GLU A 444 11.42 15.08 -29.77
CA GLU A 444 11.70 16.51 -29.62
C GLU A 444 10.75 17.13 -28.59
N PRO A 445 11.23 18.05 -27.73
CA PRO A 445 10.40 18.69 -26.73
C PRO A 445 9.32 19.51 -27.42
N VAL A 446 8.05 19.27 -27.07
CA VAL A 446 6.91 20.04 -27.58
C VAL A 446 7.08 21.51 -27.19
N GLY A 447 7.51 22.31 -28.16
CA GLY A 447 7.62 23.76 -28.04
C GLY A 447 6.28 24.41 -27.70
N SER A 448 6.34 25.43 -26.85
CA SER A 448 5.22 26.25 -26.42
C SER A 448 4.34 26.72 -27.59
N ILE A 449 3.11 26.25 -27.68
CA ILE A 449 2.15 26.77 -28.65
C ILE A 449 1.42 27.96 -28.02
N SER A 450 1.81 29.17 -28.43
CA SER A 450 1.03 30.38 -28.20
C SER A 450 -0.27 30.33 -29.02
N SER A 451 -1.41 30.47 -28.35
CA SER A 451 -2.73 30.55 -28.97
C SER A 451 -2.90 31.80 -29.85
N PRO A 452 -3.71 31.72 -30.92
CA PRO A 452 -4.66 32.81 -31.13
C PRO A 452 -6.09 32.29 -31.35
N ALA A 453 -7.02 32.95 -30.66
CA ALA A 453 -8.46 32.80 -30.78
C ALA A 453 -8.99 33.38 -32.11
N THR A 454 -9.99 32.72 -32.74
CA THR A 454 -11.12 33.32 -33.50
C THR A 454 -12.19 32.23 -33.77
N PRO A 455 -13.51 32.53 -33.67
CA PRO A 455 -14.58 31.50 -33.65
C PRO A 455 -15.16 31.20 -35.03
N LEU A 456 -15.65 29.95 -35.22
CA LEU A 456 -16.33 29.50 -36.44
C LEU A 456 -17.87 29.55 -36.28
N ALA A 457 -18.52 30.23 -37.22
CA ALA A 457 -19.96 30.37 -37.36
C ALA A 457 -20.60 29.21 -38.15
N ALA A 458 -21.86 28.95 -37.85
CA ALA A 458 -22.71 27.93 -38.47
C ALA A 458 -23.18 28.27 -39.89
N SER A 459 -23.41 27.26 -40.73
CA SER A 459 -24.26 27.40 -41.93
C SER A 459 -25.01 26.11 -42.28
N ASN A 460 -26.30 26.28 -42.55
CA ASN A 460 -27.34 25.30 -42.88
C ASN A 460 -27.22 24.69 -44.31
N LEU A 461 -27.46 23.37 -44.40
CA LEU A 461 -28.38 22.59 -45.30
C LEU A 461 -28.65 23.05 -46.77
N PRO A 462 -28.86 22.12 -47.75
CA PRO A 462 -30.15 21.40 -47.85
C PRO A 462 -30.14 19.93 -48.34
N VAL A 463 -31.27 19.28 -48.02
CA VAL A 463 -31.74 17.93 -48.35
C VAL A 463 -32.61 17.96 -49.61
N GLU A 464 -32.61 16.90 -50.45
CA GLU A 464 -33.78 16.39 -51.20
C GLU A 464 -33.52 14.96 -51.81
N PRO A 465 -34.53 14.17 -52.25
CA PRO A 465 -34.71 12.77 -51.80
C PRO A 465 -34.78 11.64 -52.88
N ALA A 466 -34.50 10.40 -52.44
CA ALA A 466 -34.99 9.02 -52.79
C ALA A 466 -35.22 8.56 -54.27
N PRO A 467 -35.04 7.25 -54.63
CA PRO A 467 -35.94 6.18 -54.16
C PRO A 467 -35.30 4.80 -53.82
N LEU A 468 -36.14 3.99 -53.15
CA LEU A 468 -35.97 2.64 -52.59
C LEU A 468 -35.89 1.51 -53.64
N THR A 469 -35.17 0.42 -53.31
CA THR A 469 -35.55 -0.98 -53.63
C THR A 469 -34.93 -1.99 -52.65
N ASP A 470 -35.81 -2.74 -51.97
CA ASP A 470 -35.80 -4.13 -51.47
C ASP A 470 -34.52 -4.82 -50.96
N SER A 471 -34.56 -5.25 -49.69
CA SER A 471 -34.46 -6.67 -49.27
C SER A 471 -34.58 -6.84 -47.72
N PRO A 472 -34.97 -8.03 -47.20
CA PRO A 472 -35.97 -8.13 -46.13
C PRO A 472 -35.46 -8.32 -44.69
N ASP A 473 -36.41 -7.99 -43.81
CA ASP A 473 -36.57 -8.28 -42.38
C ASP A 473 -35.77 -9.43 -41.75
N LEU A 474 -35.09 -9.09 -40.65
CA LEU A 474 -34.99 -9.93 -39.45
C LEU A 474 -35.26 -9.02 -38.23
N SER A 475 -36.52 -8.94 -37.83
CA SER A 475 -36.92 -8.37 -36.55
C SER A 475 -36.82 -9.43 -35.46
N VAL A 476 -35.92 -9.22 -34.49
CA VAL A 476 -35.98 -9.90 -33.19
C VAL A 476 -36.41 -8.87 -32.16
N THR A 477 -37.66 -9.00 -31.74
CA THR A 477 -38.28 -8.23 -30.66
C THR A 477 -37.66 -8.60 -29.32
N VAL A 478 -36.98 -7.67 -28.67
CA VAL A 478 -36.59 -7.80 -27.26
C VAL A 478 -37.85 -7.61 -26.42
N THR A 479 -38.38 -8.70 -25.89
CA THR A 479 -39.45 -8.67 -24.88
C THR A 479 -38.77 -8.62 -23.51
N VAL A 480 -38.84 -7.47 -22.84
CA VAL A 480 -38.46 -7.35 -21.43
C VAL A 480 -39.49 -8.11 -20.60
N LYS A 481 -39.10 -9.26 -20.06
CA LYS A 481 -39.92 -10.01 -19.10
C LYS A 481 -39.59 -9.46 -17.71
N ALA A 482 -40.58 -8.86 -17.05
CA ALA A 482 -40.49 -8.45 -15.66
C ALA A 482 -40.23 -9.69 -14.78
N GLU A 483 -39.23 -9.62 -13.89
CA GLU A 483 -38.97 -10.63 -12.87
C GLU A 483 -40.08 -10.65 -11.82
N GLU A 484 -40.48 -11.87 -11.44
CA GLU A 484 -41.38 -12.14 -10.32
C GLU A 484 -40.67 -11.93 -8.97
N PRO A 485 -41.39 -11.52 -7.91
CA PRO A 485 -40.78 -11.18 -6.62
C PRO A 485 -40.33 -12.44 -5.86
N THR A 486 -39.13 -12.36 -5.30
CA THR A 486 -38.50 -13.37 -4.43
C THR A 486 -39.34 -13.61 -3.15
N PRO A 487 -39.48 -14.84 -2.62
CA PRO A 487 -40.24 -15.10 -1.40
C PRO A 487 -39.52 -14.56 -0.15
N ALA A 488 -40.30 -13.98 0.76
CA ALA A 488 -39.83 -13.42 2.02
C ALA A 488 -39.16 -14.47 2.93
N ILE A 489 -37.97 -14.15 3.43
CA ILE A 489 -37.26 -14.88 4.48
C ILE A 489 -37.91 -14.52 5.83
N ALA A 490 -38.25 -15.54 6.62
CA ALA A 490 -38.83 -15.39 7.95
C ALA A 490 -37.84 -14.74 8.93
N PRO A 491 -38.29 -13.90 9.88
CA PRO A 491 -37.41 -13.24 10.83
C PRO A 491 -36.85 -14.24 11.85
N MET A 492 -35.54 -14.17 12.09
CA MET A 492 -34.83 -14.85 13.17
C MET A 492 -35.30 -14.34 14.54
N PRO A 493 -35.34 -15.18 15.60
CA PRO A 493 -35.79 -14.77 16.93
C PRO A 493 -34.76 -13.84 17.59
N GLU A 494 -35.27 -12.78 18.25
CA GLU A 494 -34.49 -11.83 19.05
C GLU A 494 -33.79 -12.53 20.23
N LEU A 495 -32.47 -12.38 20.32
CA LEU A 495 -31.70 -12.71 21.52
C LEU A 495 -31.75 -11.54 22.52
N PRO A 496 -31.83 -11.82 23.84
CA PRO A 496 -32.06 -10.78 24.85
C PRO A 496 -30.86 -9.85 25.01
N ILE A 497 -31.15 -8.55 24.93
CA ILE A 497 -30.21 -7.44 25.20
C ILE A 497 -29.87 -7.43 26.70
N ALA A 498 -28.59 -7.59 27.02
CA ALA A 498 -28.06 -7.35 28.37
C ALA A 498 -28.00 -5.83 28.65
N PRO A 499 -28.30 -5.37 29.89
CA PRO A 499 -28.37 -3.95 30.18
C PRO A 499 -26.99 -3.29 30.20
N SER A 500 -26.91 -2.16 29.49
CA SER A 500 -25.81 -1.19 29.50
C SER A 500 -25.44 -0.76 30.92
N ILE A 501 -24.17 -0.95 31.29
CA ILE A 501 -23.57 -0.37 32.49
C ILE A 501 -22.91 0.94 32.06
N ALA A 502 -23.51 2.07 32.49
CA ALA A 502 -22.90 3.39 32.38
C ALA A 502 -21.75 3.55 33.40
N PRO A 503 -20.65 4.23 33.05
CA PRO A 503 -19.56 4.48 34.00
C PRO A 503 -19.96 5.58 35.00
N SER A 504 -19.92 5.23 36.29
CA SER A 504 -20.04 6.15 37.41
C SER A 504 -18.76 6.96 37.57
N ILE A 505 -18.78 8.23 37.18
CA ILE A 505 -17.78 9.23 37.57
C ILE A 505 -18.15 9.75 38.97
N ALA A 506 -17.30 9.50 39.96
CA ALA A 506 -17.35 10.15 41.28
C ALA A 506 -16.14 11.08 41.43
N PRO A 507 -16.32 12.32 41.96
CA PRO A 507 -15.24 13.30 42.05
C PRO A 507 -14.39 13.10 43.31
N PHE A 508 -13.07 13.18 43.14
CA PHE A 508 -12.11 13.36 44.22
C PHE A 508 -12.20 14.83 44.69
N VAL A 509 -12.58 15.04 45.95
CA VAL A 509 -12.38 16.31 46.65
C VAL A 509 -11.67 15.98 47.95
N GLU A 510 -10.39 16.34 48.00
CA GLU A 510 -9.65 16.53 49.25
C GLU A 510 -10.29 17.68 50.01
N ASP A 511 -10.43 17.55 51.34
CA ASP A 511 -10.07 18.69 52.17
C ASP A 511 -9.58 18.27 53.56
N VAL A 512 -8.50 18.95 53.92
CA VAL A 512 -7.77 18.89 55.18
C VAL A 512 -8.31 20.02 56.07
N ALA A 513 -8.44 19.69 57.36
CA ALA A 513 -8.71 20.56 58.52
C ALA A 513 -10.17 20.86 58.89
#